data_AF-A0A3G8LGC0-F1
#
_entry.id   AF-A0A3G8LGC0-F1
#
_cell.length_a   1.000
_cell.length_b   1.000
_cell.length_c   1.000
_cell.angle_alpha   90.00
_cell.angle_beta   90.00
_cell.angle_gamma   90.00
#
_symmetry.space_group_name_H-M   'P 1'
#
loop_
_entity.id
_entity.type
_entity.pdbx_description
1 polymer ?
#
loop_
_entity_poly.entity_id
_entity_poly.type
_entity_poly.pdbx_seq_one_letter_code
_entity_poly.pdbx_strand_id
1 'polypeptide(L)'
;MAKILHAQKQKDTRTLKYDPEKDNLSRVIAEFQHYKKDAHFYKDYSEIEVFSYFKEIRWMKTMDEKNENVVLESTNRQNKLKIKYDSYIEYEKWSDSPQAQKTRPLPMIWKIAILAISVTIIILMLIFIIALNKYL
;
A
#
# COMPACT_ATOMS: atom_id res chain seq x y z
N MET A 1 10.60 -32.70 -73.23
CA MET A 1 9.87 -31.84 -72.27
C MET A 1 9.82 -32.55 -70.94
N ALA A 2 10.60 -32.07 -69.95
CA ALA A 2 10.67 -32.70 -68.63
C ALA A 2 9.41 -32.35 -67.82
N LYS A 3 8.77 -33.37 -67.26
CA LYS A 3 7.52 -33.29 -66.50
C LYS A 3 7.84 -32.67 -65.13
N ILE A 4 7.43 -31.42 -64.91
CA ILE A 4 7.60 -30.74 -63.62
C ILE A 4 6.62 -31.39 -62.64
N LEU A 5 7.13 -32.23 -61.75
CA LEU A 5 6.37 -32.80 -60.65
C LEU A 5 6.26 -31.72 -59.56
N HIS A 6 5.10 -31.07 -59.44
CA HIS A 6 4.83 -30.19 -58.31
C HIS A 6 4.75 -31.05 -57.03
N ALA A 7 5.88 -31.20 -56.34
CA ALA A 7 5.92 -31.74 -55.00
C ALA A 7 5.16 -30.77 -54.09
N GLN A 8 3.89 -31.07 -53.86
CA GLN A 8 3.04 -30.30 -52.96
C GLN A 8 3.59 -30.51 -51.55
N LYS A 9 4.33 -29.52 -51.05
CA LYS A 9 4.87 -29.50 -49.68
C LYS A 9 3.67 -29.70 -48.75
N GLN A 10 3.57 -30.88 -48.15
CA GLN A 10 2.52 -31.25 -47.22
C GLN A 10 2.55 -30.19 -46.10
N LYS A 11 1.61 -29.23 -46.14
CA LYS A 11 1.48 -28.23 -45.09
C LYS A 11 1.12 -29.02 -43.84
N ASP A 12 2.03 -29.05 -42.88
CA ASP A 12 1.85 -29.72 -41.60
C ASP A 12 0.50 -29.28 -40.99
N THR A 13 -0.49 -30.16 -41.02
CA THR A 13 -1.83 -29.90 -40.46
C THR A 13 -1.85 -30.17 -38.97
N ARG A 14 -0.76 -29.83 -38.27
CA ARG A 14 -0.81 -29.66 -36.81
C ARG A 14 -1.76 -28.50 -36.54
N THR A 15 -3.01 -28.84 -36.32
CA THR A 15 -3.94 -27.95 -35.64
C THR A 15 -3.29 -27.60 -34.31
N LEU A 16 -2.87 -26.33 -34.18
CA LEU A 16 -2.61 -25.69 -32.89
C LEU A 16 -3.96 -25.64 -32.18
N LYS A 17 -4.41 -26.80 -31.67
CA LYS A 17 -5.56 -26.89 -30.81
C LYS A 17 -5.09 -26.30 -29.49
N TYR A 18 -5.33 -25.00 -29.33
CA TYR A 18 -5.03 -24.29 -28.10
C TYR A 18 -5.76 -25.00 -26.96
N ASP A 19 -4.97 -25.61 -26.09
CA ASP A 19 -5.45 -26.32 -24.91
C ASP A 19 -5.04 -25.49 -23.69
N PRO A 20 -5.97 -24.69 -23.13
CA PRO A 20 -5.67 -23.79 -22.03
C PRO A 20 -5.21 -24.54 -20.76
N GLU A 21 -5.53 -25.83 -20.62
CA GLU A 21 -5.06 -26.64 -19.50
C GLU A 21 -3.60 -27.04 -19.66
N LYS A 22 -3.18 -27.36 -20.90
CA LYS A 22 -1.76 -27.65 -21.21
C LYS A 22 -0.87 -26.42 -21.10
N ASP A 23 -1.38 -25.24 -21.45
CA ASP A 23 -0.65 -23.99 -21.28
C ASP A 23 -0.41 -23.67 -19.80
N ASN A 24 -1.44 -23.90 -18.96
CA ASN A 24 -1.32 -23.72 -17.52
C ASN A 24 -0.31 -24.70 -16.89
N LEU A 25 -0.32 -25.98 -17.28
CA LEU A 25 0.65 -26.97 -16.80
C LEU A 25 2.08 -26.66 -17.27
N SER A 26 2.25 -26.28 -18.54
CA SER A 26 3.57 -25.96 -19.11
C SER A 26 4.18 -24.74 -18.41
N ARG A 27 3.36 -23.74 -18.09
CA ARG A 27 3.75 -22.58 -17.29
C ARG A 27 4.17 -22.99 -15.87
N VAL A 28 3.41 -23.87 -15.21
CA VAL A 28 3.75 -24.38 -13.86
C VAL A 28 5.10 -25.07 -13.87
N ILE A 29 5.37 -25.88 -14.88
CA ILE A 29 6.64 -26.60 -15.03
C ILE A 29 7.79 -25.59 -15.24
N ALA A 30 7.62 -24.61 -16.12
CA ALA A 30 8.64 -23.59 -16.37
C ALA A 30 8.97 -22.79 -15.11
N GLU A 31 7.94 -22.34 -14.38
CA GLU A 31 8.10 -21.62 -13.11
C GLU A 31 8.78 -22.47 -12.04
N PHE A 32 8.48 -23.77 -11.97
CA PHE A 32 9.15 -24.67 -11.04
C PHE A 32 10.64 -24.85 -11.38
N GLN A 33 10.98 -24.99 -12.66
CA GLN A 33 12.38 -25.10 -13.10
C GLN A 33 13.17 -23.82 -12.78
N HIS A 34 12.55 -22.66 -12.96
CA HIS A 34 13.14 -21.37 -12.55
C HIS A 34 13.34 -21.31 -11.03
N TYR A 35 12.31 -21.65 -10.24
CA TYR A 35 12.40 -21.68 -8.78
C TYR A 35 13.51 -22.62 -8.31
N LYS A 36 13.60 -23.83 -8.85
CA LYS A 36 14.63 -24.82 -8.50
C LYS A 36 16.04 -24.33 -8.83
N LYS A 37 16.21 -23.56 -9.92
CA LYS A 37 17.50 -23.00 -10.33
C LYS A 37 17.98 -21.89 -9.39
N ASP A 38 17.05 -21.04 -8.96
CA ASP A 38 17.38 -19.84 -8.18
C ASP A 38 17.32 -20.07 -6.66
N ALA A 39 16.68 -21.16 -6.20
CA ALA A 39 16.56 -21.49 -4.79
C ALA A 39 17.86 -22.07 -4.22
N HIS A 40 18.33 -21.47 -3.13
CA HIS A 40 19.43 -21.98 -2.33
C HIS A 40 18.89 -22.69 -1.10
N PHE A 41 19.08 -24.01 -1.03
CA PHE A 41 18.64 -24.81 0.10
C PHE A 41 19.81 -25.07 1.05
N TYR A 42 19.56 -24.95 2.35
CA TYR A 42 20.54 -25.24 3.40
C TYR A 42 20.78 -26.76 3.58
N LYS A 43 19.86 -27.59 3.10
CA LYS A 43 19.90 -29.05 3.17
C LYS A 43 19.57 -29.64 1.81
N ASP A 44 19.98 -30.88 1.58
CA ASP A 44 19.58 -31.65 0.42
C ASP A 44 18.14 -32.13 0.61
N TYR A 45 17.21 -31.46 -0.09
CA TYR A 45 15.81 -31.85 -0.15
C TYR A 45 15.55 -32.68 -1.40
N SER A 46 14.61 -33.61 -1.30
CA SER A 46 14.12 -34.35 -2.47
C SER A 46 13.38 -33.41 -3.44
N GLU A 47 13.33 -33.77 -4.72
CA GLU A 47 12.64 -32.95 -5.73
C GLU A 47 11.14 -32.78 -5.43
N ILE A 48 10.53 -33.78 -4.78
CA ILE A 48 9.13 -33.73 -4.35
C ILE A 48 8.93 -32.70 -3.23
N GLU A 49 9.85 -32.64 -2.26
CA GLU A 49 9.80 -31.64 -1.18
C GLU A 49 9.99 -30.23 -1.74
N VAL A 50 10.96 -30.05 -2.64
CA VAL A 50 11.20 -28.78 -3.33
C VAL A 50 9.97 -28.33 -4.13
N PHE A 51 9.28 -29.27 -4.78
CA PHE A 51 8.03 -29.00 -5.49
C PHE A 51 6.88 -28.61 -4.54
N SER A 52 6.83 -29.22 -3.35
CA SER A 52 5.85 -28.86 -2.32
C SER A 52 6.03 -27.42 -1.85
N TYR A 53 7.28 -27.01 -1.55
CA TYR A 53 7.59 -25.63 -1.18
C TYR A 53 7.26 -24.64 -2.30
N PHE A 54 7.61 -24.98 -3.55
CA PHE A 54 7.24 -24.16 -4.70
C PHE A 54 5.72 -23.93 -4.80
N LYS A 55 4.92 -24.99 -4.62
CA LYS A 55 3.46 -24.91 -4.70
C LYS A 55 2.90 -23.98 -3.63
N GLU A 56 3.42 -24.06 -2.42
CA GLU A 56 2.99 -23.25 -1.28
C GLU A 56 3.33 -21.76 -1.49
N ILE A 57 4.56 -21.46 -1.90
CA ILE A 57 5.02 -20.10 -2.24
C ILE A 57 4.18 -19.51 -3.38
N ARG A 58 3.95 -20.29 -4.43
CA ARG A 58 3.12 -19.88 -5.56
C ARG A 58 1.70 -19.55 -5.12
N TRP A 59 1.13 -20.38 -4.24
CA TRP A 59 -0.21 -20.15 -3.71
C TRP A 59 -0.28 -18.87 -2.88
N MET A 60 0.70 -18.65 -1.99
CA MET A 60 0.80 -17.41 -1.22
C MET A 60 0.85 -16.18 -2.15
N LYS A 61 1.75 -16.19 -3.14
CA LYS A 61 1.87 -15.10 -4.12
C LYS A 61 0.55 -14.85 -4.87
N THR A 62 -0.14 -15.91 -5.28
CA THR A 62 -1.44 -15.80 -5.96
C THR A 62 -2.50 -15.20 -5.03
N MET A 63 -2.48 -15.53 -3.75
CA MET A 63 -3.41 -14.98 -2.77
C MET A 63 -3.09 -13.51 -2.44
N ASP A 64 -1.82 -13.15 -2.37
CA ASP A 64 -1.38 -11.76 -2.19
C ASP A 64 -1.83 -10.88 -3.36
N GLU A 65 -1.63 -11.33 -4.61
CA GLU A 65 -2.09 -10.62 -5.81
C GLU A 65 -3.62 -10.43 -5.81
N LYS A 66 -4.38 -11.46 -5.40
CA LYS A 66 -5.85 -11.36 -5.29
C LYS A 66 -6.29 -10.38 -4.20
N ASN A 67 -5.53 -10.30 -3.11
CA ASN A 67 -5.86 -9.47 -1.96
C ASN A 67 -5.22 -8.07 -2.02
N GLU A 68 -4.44 -7.76 -3.05
CA GLU A 68 -3.71 -6.49 -3.20
C GLU A 68 -4.63 -5.28 -3.03
N ASN A 69 -5.80 -5.30 -3.67
CA ASN A 69 -6.79 -4.23 -3.57
C ASN A 69 -7.30 -4.04 -2.14
N VAL A 70 -7.53 -5.14 -1.41
CA VAL A 70 -8.01 -5.11 -0.02
C VAL A 70 -6.92 -4.58 0.92
N VAL A 71 -5.67 -4.98 0.69
CA VAL A 71 -4.50 -4.48 1.42
C VAL A 71 -4.32 -2.99 1.19
N LEU A 72 -4.45 -2.53 -0.06
CA LEU A 72 -4.33 -1.12 -0.43
C LEU A 72 -5.45 -0.28 0.20
N GLU A 73 -6.70 -0.75 0.16
CA GLU A 73 -7.83 -0.08 0.80
C GLU A 73 -7.65 0.01 2.33
N SER A 74 -7.25 -1.10 2.96
CA SER A 74 -6.98 -1.15 4.39
C SER A 74 -5.86 -0.19 4.79
N THR A 75 -4.78 -0.16 4.02
CA THR A 75 -3.64 0.75 4.22
C THR A 75 -4.08 2.21 4.09
N ASN A 76 -4.87 2.54 3.06
CA ASN A 76 -5.42 3.88 2.88
C ASN A 76 -6.31 4.30 4.05
N ARG A 77 -7.13 3.38 4.57
CA ARG A 77 -7.98 3.64 5.75
C ARG A 77 -7.13 3.87 7.01
N GLN A 78 -6.10 3.06 7.24
CA GLN A 78 -5.18 3.23 8.36
C GLN A 78 -4.42 4.55 8.26
N ASN A 79 -3.94 4.92 7.07
CA ASN A 79 -3.28 6.21 6.83
C ASN A 79 -4.21 7.40 7.07
N LYS A 80 -5.48 7.32 6.65
CA LYS A 80 -6.49 8.35 6.96
C LYS A 80 -6.70 8.51 8.47
N LEU A 81 -6.79 7.41 9.21
CA LEU A 81 -6.91 7.46 10.67
C LEU A 81 -5.65 8.04 11.31
N LYS A 82 -4.48 7.59 10.88
CA LYS A 82 -3.19 8.11 11.34
C LYS A 82 -3.10 9.61 11.12
N ILE A 83 -3.36 10.12 9.91
CA ILE A 83 -3.36 11.58 9.63
C ILE A 83 -4.38 12.34 10.49
N LYS A 84 -5.57 11.76 10.73
CA LYS A 84 -6.61 12.39 11.55
C LYS A 84 -6.20 12.56 13.01
N TYR A 85 -5.44 11.62 13.56
CA TYR A 85 -5.03 11.62 14.98
C TYR A 85 -3.57 12.07 15.19
N ASP A 86 -2.74 12.09 14.15
CA ASP A 86 -1.36 12.62 14.16
C ASP A 86 -1.35 14.15 14.35
N SER A 87 -2.47 14.85 14.12
CA SER A 87 -2.57 16.30 14.38
C SER A 87 -2.34 16.69 15.85
N TYR A 88 -2.37 15.72 16.77
CA TYR A 88 -2.13 15.93 18.20
C TYR A 88 -0.68 15.68 18.62
N ILE A 89 0.19 15.25 17.69
CA ILE A 89 1.57 14.87 17.99
C ILE A 89 2.50 15.61 17.01
N GLU A 90 3.02 16.75 17.47
CA GLU A 90 4.19 17.47 16.91
C GLU A 90 4.01 18.18 15.54
N TYR A 91 3.67 19.47 15.65
CA TYR A 91 3.50 20.45 14.55
C TYR A 91 4.74 20.75 13.68
N GLU A 92 5.92 20.22 14.01
CA GLU A 92 7.19 20.69 13.43
C GLU A 92 7.60 19.99 12.13
N LYS A 93 6.96 18.85 11.77
CA LYS A 93 7.40 17.99 10.63
C LYS A 93 6.41 17.91 9.46
N TRP A 94 5.43 18.80 9.40
CA TRP A 94 4.21 18.64 8.58
C TRP A 94 4.26 19.35 7.22
N SER A 95 5.26 19.08 6.36
CA SER A 95 5.30 19.69 5.01
C SER A 95 5.04 18.79 3.80
N ASP A 96 5.15 17.46 3.88
CA ASP A 96 5.32 16.68 2.63
C ASP A 96 4.22 15.64 2.31
N SER A 97 3.06 15.68 2.97
CA SER A 97 1.92 14.79 2.66
C SER A 97 0.90 15.46 1.72
N PRO A 98 0.66 14.96 0.49
CA PRO A 98 -0.32 15.54 -0.45
C PRO A 98 -1.78 15.38 0.00
N GLN A 99 -2.04 14.58 1.03
CA GLN A 99 -3.37 14.28 1.56
C GLN A 99 -3.67 15.01 2.89
N ALA A 100 -2.68 15.70 3.47
CA ALA A 100 -2.87 16.43 4.71
C ALA A 100 -3.66 17.73 4.45
N GLN A 101 -4.82 17.87 5.11
CA GLN A 101 -5.44 19.19 5.24
C GLN A 101 -4.50 20.05 6.07
N LYS A 102 -3.88 21.06 5.46
CA LYS A 102 -3.12 22.09 6.17
C LYS A 102 -4.07 22.78 7.15
N THR A 103 -4.09 22.37 8.42
CA THR A 103 -4.64 23.21 9.48
C THR A 103 -3.74 24.43 9.52
N ARG A 104 -4.24 25.56 9.00
CA ARG A 104 -3.47 26.81 9.02
C ARG A 104 -3.16 27.10 10.49
N PRO A 105 -1.88 27.18 10.90
CA PRO A 105 -1.57 27.60 12.24
C PRO A 105 -2.20 28.97 12.46
N LEU A 106 -2.82 29.18 13.62
CA LEU A 106 -3.38 30.48 13.98
C LEU A 106 -2.28 31.55 13.79
N PRO A 107 -2.57 32.66 13.07
CA PRO A 107 -1.60 33.72 12.88
C PRO A 107 -1.06 34.20 14.22
N MET A 108 0.21 34.59 14.27
CA MET A 108 0.88 35.09 15.49
C MET A 108 0.04 36.15 16.23
N ILE A 109 -0.63 37.01 15.45
CA ILE A 109 -1.51 38.08 15.93
C ILE A 109 -2.72 37.52 16.71
N TRP A 110 -3.33 36.44 16.25
CA TRP A 110 -4.48 35.82 16.93
C TRP A 110 -4.08 35.15 18.24
N LYS A 111 -2.88 34.57 18.31
CA LYS A 111 -2.35 34.03 19.57
C LYS A 111 -2.15 35.14 20.61
N ILE A 112 -1.60 36.28 20.18
CA ILE A 112 -1.42 37.47 21.04
C ILE A 112 -2.77 38.06 21.45
N ALA A 113 -3.74 38.13 20.53
CA ALA A 113 -5.09 38.64 20.83
C ALA A 113 -5.80 37.80 21.90
N ILE A 114 -5.73 36.47 21.82
CA ILE A 114 -6.33 35.56 22.82
C ILE A 114 -5.69 35.79 24.20
N LEU A 115 -4.36 35.94 24.25
CA LEU A 115 -3.62 36.16 25.49
C LEU A 115 -3.92 37.54 26.08
N ALA A 116 -4.06 38.56 25.23
CA ALA A 116 -4.48 39.89 25.67
C ALA A 116 -5.88 39.86 26.28
N ILE A 117 -6.86 39.28 25.56
CA ILE A 117 -8.26 39.21 26.02
C ILE A 117 -8.38 38.49 27.36
N SER A 118 -7.68 37.37 27.55
CA SER A 118 -7.74 36.62 28.81
C SER A 118 -7.21 37.43 29.99
N VAL A 119 -6.12 38.17 29.82
CA VAL A 119 -5.56 39.07 30.85
C VAL A 119 -6.54 40.21 31.16
N THR A 120 -7.17 40.80 30.15
CA THR A 120 -8.14 41.89 30.35
C THR A 120 -9.34 41.45 31.19
N ILE A 121 -9.85 40.23 30.98
CA ILE A 121 -10.96 39.67 31.78
C ILE A 121 -10.56 39.54 33.25
N ILE A 122 -9.35 39.07 33.53
CA ILE A 122 -8.84 38.94 34.91
C ILE A 122 -8.75 40.32 35.58
N ILE A 123 -8.25 41.33 34.88
CA ILE A 123 -8.16 42.70 35.40
C ILE A 123 -9.57 43.25 35.70
N LEU A 124 -10.54 43.05 34.81
CA LEU A 124 -11.93 43.46 35.02
C LEU A 124 -12.55 42.77 36.25
N MET A 125 -12.31 41.47 36.44
CA MET A 125 -12.76 40.77 37.65
C MET A 125 -12.15 41.35 38.93
N LEU A 126 -10.84 41.68 38.92
CA LEU A 126 -10.18 42.29 40.08
C LEU A 126 -10.74 43.68 40.41
N ILE A 127 -10.97 44.52 39.40
CA ILE A 127 -11.59 45.84 39.58
C ILE A 127 -13.00 45.69 40.16
N PHE A 128 -13.77 44.72 39.67
CA PHE A 128 -15.12 44.46 40.15
C PHE A 128 -15.12 44.05 41.64
N ILE A 129 -14.18 43.21 42.05
CA ILE A 129 -14.01 42.81 43.47
C ILE A 129 -13.66 44.03 44.34
N ILE A 130 -12.72 44.88 43.90
CA ILE A 130 -12.33 46.08 44.65
C ILE A 130 -13.50 47.06 44.75
N ALA A 131 -14.25 47.26 43.66
CA ALA A 131 -15.44 48.11 43.66
C ALA A 131 -16.48 47.57 44.65
N LEU A 132 -16.79 46.27 44.62
CA LEU A 132 -17.69 45.66 45.60
C LEU A 132 -17.20 45.84 47.03
N ASN A 133 -15.91 45.63 47.32
CA ASN A 133 -15.35 45.80 48.67
C ASN A 133 -15.31 47.26 49.16
N LYS A 134 -15.37 48.24 48.26
CA LYS A 134 -15.38 49.67 48.61
C LYS A 134 -16.82 50.21 48.78
N TYR A 135 -17.80 49.57 48.17
CA TYR A 135 -19.21 49.96 48.18
C TYR A 135 -20.10 49.05 49.06
N LEU A 136 -19.60 47.91 49.53
CA LEU A 136 -20.08 47.19 50.72
C LEU A 136 -19.46 47.80 51.98
#